data_AF-A0A225UML6-F1
#
_entry.id   AF-A0A225UML6-F1
#
_cell.length_a   1.000
_cell.length_b   1.000
_cell.length_c   1.000
_cell.angle_alpha   90.00
_cell.angle_beta   90.00
_cell.angle_gamma   90.00
#
_symmetry.space_group_name_H-M   'P 1'
#
loop_
_entity.id
_entity.type
_entity.pdbx_description
1 polymer ?
#
loop_
_entity_poly.entity_id
_entity_poly.type
_entity_poly.pdbx_seq_one_letter_code
_entity_poly.pdbx_strand_id
1 'polypeptide(L)'
;MTNQTWILVHLPKHRRVLQNRWVFVVKYTGSGEIDRFKARLVIKGFLQQYGVDYNGIFVPVISMEVLRLLLTIAALLDLKFTRWMSRQRFSTEP
;
A
#
# COMPACT_ATOMS: atom_id res chain seq x y z
N MET A 1 4.89 -24.36 -12.64
CA MET A 1 4.34 -23.05 -13.06
C MET A 1 4.65 -22.05 -11.97
N THR A 2 5.58 -21.13 -12.24
CA THR A 2 6.04 -20.12 -11.27
C THR A 2 5.21 -18.86 -11.47
N ASN A 3 4.40 -18.49 -10.47
CA ASN A 3 3.66 -17.24 -10.52
C ASN A 3 4.65 -16.08 -10.28
N GLN A 4 4.96 -15.28 -11.30
CA GLN A 4 5.93 -14.18 -11.24
C GLN A 4 5.57 -13.08 -10.23
N THR A 5 4.31 -13.03 -9.80
CA THR A 5 3.77 -11.97 -8.94
C THR A 5 3.73 -12.35 -7.47
N TRP A 6 3.66 -13.64 -7.12
CA TRP A 6 3.48 -14.08 -5.73
C TRP A 6 4.17 -15.41 -5.44
N ILE A 7 4.78 -15.51 -4.27
CA ILE A 7 5.35 -16.75 -3.72
C ILE A 7 4.45 -17.22 -2.58
N LEU A 8 4.08 -18.49 -2.57
CA LEU A 8 3.35 -19.08 -1.46
C LEU A 8 4.33 -19.30 -0.31
N VAL A 9 4.11 -18.60 0.81
CA VAL A 9 4.91 -18.73 2.04
C VAL A 9 4.10 -19.44 3.12
N HIS A 10 4.79 -20.19 3.98
CA HIS A 10 4.16 -20.77 5.16
C HIS A 10 3.76 -19.68 6.15
N LEU A 11 2.65 -19.92 6.86
CA LEU A 11 2.15 -19.00 7.88
C LEU A 11 3.19 -18.84 9.00
N PRO A 12 3.70 -17.62 9.27
CA PRO A 12 4.60 -17.40 10.40
C PRO A 12 3.92 -17.75 11.73
N LYS A 13 4.70 -18.28 12.68
CA LYS A 13 4.22 -18.67 14.01
C LYS A 13 3.53 -17.48 14.70
N HIS A 14 2.41 -17.75 15.36
CA HIS A 14 1.59 -16.77 16.08
C HIS A 14 0.88 -15.70 15.24
N ARG A 15 0.81 -15.86 13.90
CA ARG A 15 0.00 -15.00 13.04
C ARG A 15 -1.30 -15.69 12.62
N ARG A 16 -2.38 -14.92 12.49
CA ARG A 16 -3.63 -15.39 11.88
C ARG A 16 -3.64 -15.06 10.40
N VAL A 17 -4.10 -16.00 9.58
CA VAL A 17 -4.35 -15.76 8.15
C VAL A 17 -5.55 -14.81 8.03
N LEU A 18 -5.33 -13.67 7.39
CA LEU A 18 -6.42 -12.77 7.04
C LEU A 18 -7.12 -13.31 5.79
N GLN A 19 -8.43 -13.51 5.89
CA GLN A 19 -9.22 -13.87 4.72
C GLN A 19 -9.18 -12.73 3.70
N ASN A 20 -9.02 -13.07 2.42
CA ASN A 20 -9.11 -12.13 1.32
C ASN A 20 -10.25 -12.50 0.37
N ARG A 21 -10.62 -11.57 -0.49
CA ARG A 21 -11.54 -11.81 -1.61
C ARG A 21 -11.13 -10.98 -2.80
N TRP A 22 -11.44 -11.46 -3.99
CA TRP A 22 -11.38 -10.65 -5.19
C TRP A 22 -12.61 -9.76 -5.31
N VAL A 23 -12.38 -8.50 -5.67
CA VAL A 23 -13.41 -7.51 -6.00
C VAL A 23 -13.20 -7.13 -7.46
N PHE A 24 -14.21 -7.43 -8.28
CA PHE A 24 -14.24 -7.08 -9.69
C PHE A 24 -15.21 -5.92 -9.88
N VAL A 25 -14.76 -4.86 -10.56
CA VAL A 25 -15.54 -3.66 -10.84
C VAL A 25 -15.37 -3.33 -12.31
N VAL A 26 -16.49 -3.18 -13.03
CA VAL A 26 -16.51 -2.60 -14.36
C VAL A 26 -16.66 -1.10 -14.20
N LYS A 27 -15.74 -0.33 -14.76
CA LYS A 27 -15.85 1.13 -14.85
C LYS A 27 -16.44 1.49 -16.20
N TYR A 28 -17.42 2.38 -16.17
CA TYR A 28 -18.05 2.95 -17.36
C TYR A 28 -17.59 4.39 -17.55
N THR A 29 -17.48 4.80 -18.80
CA THR A 29 -17.25 6.18 -19.25
C THR A 29 -18.50 7.01 -18.96
N GLY A 30 -18.39 8.34 -18.96
CA GLY A 30 -19.54 9.25 -18.82
C GLY A 30 -20.62 9.08 -19.90
N SER A 31 -20.28 8.47 -21.03
CA SER A 31 -21.19 8.10 -22.13
C SER A 31 -21.89 6.74 -21.93
N GLY A 32 -21.55 5.98 -20.89
CA GLY A 32 -22.13 4.66 -20.59
C GLY A 32 -21.38 3.47 -21.22
N GLU A 33 -20.34 3.71 -22.02
CA GLU A 33 -19.47 2.64 -22.55
C GLU A 33 -18.52 2.10 -21.48
N ILE A 34 -17.98 0.89 -21.68
CA ILE A 34 -17.02 0.29 -20.75
C ILE A 34 -15.65 0.99 -20.90
N ASP A 35 -15.20 1.68 -19.85
CA ASP A 35 -13.86 2.31 -19.78
C ASP A 35 -12.80 1.27 -19.39
N ARG A 36 -13.04 0.52 -18.30
CA ARG A 36 -12.02 -0.41 -17.76
C ARG A 36 -12.59 -1.49 -16.86
N PHE A 37 -12.07 -2.71 -17.02
CA PHE A 37 -12.25 -3.77 -16.03
C PHE A 37 -11.19 -3.66 -14.93
N LYS A 38 -11.63 -3.64 -13.68
CA LYS A 38 -10.76 -3.45 -12.52
C LYS A 38 -10.91 -4.62 -11.55
N ALA A 39 -9.81 -5.33 -11.31
CA ALA A 39 -9.73 -6.37 -10.29
C ALA A 39 -8.87 -5.88 -9.11
N ARG A 40 -9.33 -6.13 -7.88
CA ARG A 40 -8.58 -5.85 -6.65
C ARG A 40 -8.67 -7.05 -5.72
N LEU A 41 -7.53 -7.50 -5.21
CA LEU A 41 -7.49 -8.42 -4.08
C LEU A 41 -7.63 -7.58 -2.80
N VAL A 42 -8.71 -7.80 -2.05
CA VAL A 42 -9.02 -7.03 -0.85
C VAL A 42 -9.06 -7.96 0.35
N ILE A 43 -8.40 -7.56 1.43
CA ILE A 43 -8.44 -8.28 2.69
C ILE A 43 -9.76 -7.97 3.40
N LYS A 44 -10.39 -8.98 3.99
CA LYS A 44 -11.54 -8.76 4.87
C LYS A 44 -11.04 -8.16 6.19
N GLY A 45 -11.08 -6.83 6.28
CA GLY A 45 -10.46 -6.04 7.34
C GLY A 45 -10.99 -6.25 8.76
N PHE A 46 -12.11 -6.96 8.95
CA PHE A 46 -12.73 -7.16 10.26
C PHE A 46 -11.85 -7.91 11.28
N LEU A 47 -10.82 -8.63 10.82
CA LEU A 47 -9.85 -9.33 11.66
C LEU A 47 -8.49 -8.62 11.76
N GLN A 48 -8.31 -7.48 11.11
CA GLN A 48 -7.04 -6.75 11.15
C GLN A 48 -6.82 -6.15 12.53
N GLN A 49 -5.65 -6.42 13.11
CA GLN A 49 -5.25 -5.85 14.39
C GLN A 49 -4.38 -4.60 14.18
N TYR A 50 -4.79 -3.48 14.78
CA TYR A 50 -4.01 -2.24 14.80
C TYR A 50 -2.61 -2.50 15.38
N GLY A 51 -1.57 -2.01 14.71
CA GLY A 51 -0.17 -2.23 15.09
C GLY A 51 0.48 -3.54 14.61
N VAL A 52 -0.31 -4.54 14.18
CA VAL A 52 0.22 -5.84 13.69
C VAL A 52 0.06 -5.99 12.18
N ASP A 53 -1.13 -5.67 11.65
CA ASP A 53 -1.48 -5.84 10.23
C ASP A 53 -1.58 -4.51 9.48
N TYR A 54 -1.87 -3.41 10.19
CA TYR A 54 -1.99 -2.08 9.61
C TYR A 54 -0.63 -1.50 9.20
N ASN A 55 0.40 -1.64 10.04
CA ASN A 55 1.68 -0.94 9.85
C ASN A 55 2.52 -1.44 8.66
N GLY A 56 2.23 -2.64 8.13
CA GLY A 56 2.98 -3.23 7.02
C GLY A 56 2.47 -2.88 5.62
N ILE A 57 1.26 -2.30 5.49
CA ILE A 57 0.58 -2.07 4.20
C ILE A 57 0.22 -0.59 4.00
N PHE A 58 0.98 0.34 4.57
CA PHE A 58 0.83 1.75 4.26
C PHE A 58 1.67 2.12 3.04
N VAL A 59 1.02 2.16 1.88
CA VAL A 59 1.50 3.07 0.82
C VAL A 59 1.19 4.48 1.32
N PRO A 60 2.17 5.38 1.45
CA PRO A 60 1.90 6.75 1.86
C PRO A 60 1.10 7.44 0.75
N VAL A 61 -0.22 7.48 0.88
CA VAL A 61 -1.08 8.32 0.04
C VAL A 61 -1.08 9.73 0.64
N ILE A 62 0.07 10.40 0.53
CA ILE A 62 0.16 11.82 0.86
C ILE A 62 -0.45 12.56 -0.35
N SER A 63 -1.49 13.38 -0.12
CA SER A 63 -1.99 14.28 -1.16
C SER A 63 -0.85 15.22 -1.61
N MET A 64 -0.78 15.53 -2.90
CA MET A 64 0.23 16.45 -3.43
C MET A 64 0.19 17.82 -2.73
N GLU A 65 -0.98 18.23 -2.23
CA GLU A 65 -1.14 19.46 -1.44
C GLU A 65 -0.41 19.37 -0.09
N VAL A 66 -0.54 18.25 0.62
CA VAL A 66 0.14 18.00 1.89
C VAL A 66 1.65 17.88 1.66
N LEU A 67 2.07 17.23 0.57
CA LEU A 67 3.48 17.17 0.19
C LEU A 67 4.05 18.57 -0.09
N ARG A 68 3.33 19.41 -0.84
CA ARG A 68 3.73 20.79 -1.11
C ARG A 68 3.82 21.61 0.17
N LEU A 69 2.83 21.51 1.06
CA LEU A 69 2.83 22.19 2.35
C LEU A 69 4.05 21.78 3.20
N LEU A 70 4.32 20.47 3.29
CA LEU A 70 5.49 19.95 4.01
C LEU A 70 6.80 20.46 3.42
N LEU A 71 6.92 20.50 2.09
CA LEU A 71 8.11 21.04 1.41
C LEU A 71 8.27 22.54 1.65
N THR A 72 7.18 23.31 1.62
CA THR A 72 7.20 24.75 1.92
C THR A 72 7.64 25.01 3.36
N ILE A 73 7.11 24.25 4.33
CA ILE A 73 7.51 24.35 5.73
C ILE A 73 8.98 23.97 5.91
N ALA A 74 9.43 22.90 5.26
CA ALA A 74 10.83 22.46 5.33
C ALA A 74 11.79 23.50 4.74
N ALA A 75 11.41 24.14 3.63
CA ALA A 75 12.19 25.22 3.01
C ALA A 75 12.23 26.48 3.87
N LEU A 76 11.13 26.85 4.52
CA LEU A 76 11.07 27.99 5.44
C LEU A 76 11.92 27.79 6.70
N LEU A 77 12.03 26.55 7.18
CA LEU A 77 12.78 26.19 8.38
C LEU A 77 14.23 25.75 8.10
N ASP A 78 14.70 25.86 6.84
CA ASP A 78 16.01 25.37 6.36
C ASP A 78 16.36 23.95 6.83
N LEU A 79 15.35 23.09 6.88
CA LEU A 79 15.50 21.71 7.34
C LEU A 79 16.11 20.86 6.22
N LYS A 80 17.38 20.45 6.38
CA LYS A 80 18.06 19.55 5.45
C LYS A 80 17.45 18.15 5.47
N PHE A 81 16.70 17.82 4.42
CA PHE A 81 16.03 16.54 4.24
C PHE A 81 16.96 15.45 3.66
N THR A 82 18.11 15.16 4.30
CA THR A 82 19.15 14.27 3.70
C THR A 82 19.48 12.99 4.47
N ARG A 83 18.54 12.42 5.23
CA ARG A 83 18.79 11.10 5.87
C ARG A 83 17.62 10.13 5.91
N TRP A 84 16.40 10.58 5.64
CA TRP A 84 15.21 9.76 5.87
C TRP A 84 14.87 8.80 4.71
N MET A 85 15.15 9.21 3.46
CA MET A 85 14.80 8.38 2.29
C MET A 85 15.76 7.22 2.02
N SER A 86 16.98 7.22 2.58
CA SER A 86 17.94 6.12 2.40
C SER A 86 17.70 4.91 3.33
N ARG A 87 16.78 5.02 4.30
CA ARG A 87 16.48 3.95 5.26
C ARG A 87 15.18 3.18 4.95
N GLN A 88 14.51 3.50 3.85
CA GLN A 88 13.41 2.70 3.28
C GLN A 88 13.94 1.86 2.11
N ARG A 89 15.09 1.19 2.30
CA ARG A 89 15.43 0.03 1.48
C ARG A 89 14.69 -1.12 2.12
N PHE A 90 13.71 -1.70 1.41
CA PHE A 90 13.04 -2.93 1.82
C PHE A 90 14.10 -3.91 2.30
N SER A 91 14.14 -4.16 3.61
CA SER A 91 14.97 -5.20 4.21
C SER A 91 14.34 -6.53 3.83
N THR A 92 14.66 -7.02 2.64
CA THR A 92 14.55 -8.44 2.29
C THR A 92 15.96 -8.98 2.26
N GLU A 93 16.39 -9.56 3.37
CA GLU A 93 17.46 -10.55 3.42
C GLU A 93 17.11 -11.56 4.52
N PRO A 94 17.55 -12.82 4.39
CA PRO A 94 16.91 -13.92 3.65
C PRO A 94 15.75 -14.59 4.41
#